data_AF-A0AAE0JT81-F1
#
_entry.id   AF-A0AAE0JT81-F1
#
_cell.length_a   1.000
_cell.length_b   1.000
_cell.length_c   1.000
_cell.angle_alpha   90.00
_cell.angle_beta   90.00
_cell.angle_gamma   90.00
#
_symmetry.space_group_name_H-M   'P 1'
#
loop_
_entity.id
_entity.type
_entity.pdbx_description
1 polymer ?
#
loop_
_entity_poly.entity_id
_entity_poly.type
_entity_poly.pdbx_seq_one_letter_code
_entity_poly.pdbx_strand_id
1 'polypeptide(L)'
;MAALNSTSPDQAGRLLPQTPEPTCYIRKLPSELLRDVFSYLQETDRSQRQVPNREIQNLRLVCRGFYDMASYMLLPALKVNISSSSLERLGDLTATVH
;
A
#
# COMPACT_ATOMS: atom_id res chain seq x y z
N MET A 1 -9.02 -61.50 32.55
CA MET A 1 -8.40 -60.98 31.31
C MET A 1 -9.37 -59.98 30.71
N ALA A 2 -9.18 -58.69 31.00
CA ALA A 2 -9.98 -57.60 30.46
C ALA A 2 -9.19 -56.96 29.32
N ALA A 3 -9.70 -57.04 28.09
CA ALA A 3 -9.18 -56.29 26.97
C ALA A 3 -9.92 -54.94 26.90
N LEU A 4 -9.23 -53.89 27.32
CA LEU A 4 -9.67 -52.50 27.14
C LEU A 4 -9.46 -52.14 25.67
N ASN A 5 -10.54 -52.00 24.91
CA ASN A 5 -10.51 -51.39 23.57
C ASN A 5 -10.20 -49.90 23.73
N SER A 6 -8.95 -49.52 23.48
CA SER A 6 -8.52 -48.12 23.35
C SER A 6 -8.85 -47.61 21.95
N THR A 7 -10.07 -47.11 21.75
CA THR A 7 -10.41 -46.37 20.53
C THR A 7 -9.87 -44.94 20.67
N SER A 8 -8.79 -44.63 19.95
CA SER A 8 -8.16 -43.30 19.90
C SER A 8 -9.11 -42.27 19.26
N PRO A 9 -9.33 -41.07 19.85
CA PRO A 9 -10.16 -40.03 19.25
C PRO A 9 -9.31 -39.12 18.34
N ASP A 10 -8.69 -39.67 17.29
CA ASP A 10 -7.83 -38.91 16.36
C ASP A 10 -8.29 -38.98 14.89
N GLN A 11 -9.61 -39.12 14.65
CA GLN A 11 -10.19 -38.92 13.31
C GLN A 11 -11.46 -38.09 13.37
N ALA A 12 -11.36 -36.90 13.96
CA ALA A 12 -12.25 -35.80 13.62
C ALA A 12 -11.49 -34.85 12.70
N GLY A 13 -11.18 -35.32 11.48
CA GLY A 13 -10.84 -34.45 10.37
C GLY A 13 -12.06 -33.56 10.10
N ARG A 14 -12.17 -32.44 10.83
CA ARG A 14 -13.10 -31.37 10.52
C ARG A 14 -12.76 -30.89 9.12
N LEU A 15 -13.50 -31.39 8.13
CA LEU A 15 -13.72 -30.70 6.88
C LEU A 15 -14.31 -29.34 7.26
N LEU A 16 -13.45 -28.33 7.39
CA LEU A 16 -13.90 -26.95 7.43
C LEU A 16 -14.76 -26.76 6.17
N PRO A 17 -15.98 -26.18 6.29
CA PRO A 17 -16.74 -25.83 5.11
C PRO A 17 -15.85 -24.93 4.25
N GLN A 18 -15.54 -25.37 3.04
CA GLN A 18 -14.81 -24.57 2.08
C GLN A 18 -15.71 -23.39 1.70
N THR A 19 -15.57 -22.28 2.43
CA THR A 19 -16.12 -21.00 2.03
C THR A 19 -15.59 -20.70 0.63
N PRO A 20 -16.46 -20.43 -0.37
CA PRO A 20 -15.98 -20.08 -1.70
C PRO A 20 -15.04 -18.88 -1.57
N GLU A 21 -13.81 -19.06 -2.05
CA GLU A 21 -12.79 -18.00 -2.06
C GLU A 21 -13.40 -16.75 -2.72
N PRO A 22 -13.32 -15.57 -2.08
CA PRO A 22 -13.93 -14.36 -2.62
C PRO A 22 -13.41 -14.10 -4.03
N THR A 23 -14.31 -14.07 -5.02
CA THR A 23 -13.92 -13.98 -6.44
C THR A 23 -13.30 -12.63 -6.81
N CYS A 24 -13.50 -11.60 -5.98
CA CYS A 24 -12.96 -10.26 -6.16
C CYS A 24 -11.96 -9.92 -5.03
N TYR A 25 -10.67 -9.94 -5.36
CA TYR A 25 -9.62 -9.42 -4.47
C TYR A 25 -9.21 -8.04 -4.97
N ILE A 26 -9.18 -7.07 -4.07
CA ILE A 26 -8.69 -5.72 -4.36
C ILE A 26 -7.25 -5.72 -4.93
N ARG A 27 -6.44 -6.75 -4.61
CA ARG A 27 -5.08 -6.94 -5.15
C ARG A 27 -5.03 -7.35 -6.63
N LYS A 28 -6.15 -7.79 -7.20
CA LYS A 28 -6.28 -8.11 -8.64
C LYS A 28 -6.67 -6.88 -9.46
N LEU A 29 -6.98 -5.75 -8.82
CA LEU A 29 -7.23 -4.50 -9.54
C LEU A 29 -5.92 -3.97 -10.13
N PRO A 30 -5.99 -3.34 -11.32
CA PRO A 30 -4.89 -2.54 -11.86
C PRO A 30 -4.33 -1.56 -10.85
N SER A 31 -3.01 -1.41 -10.83
CA SER A 31 -2.31 -0.47 -9.94
C SER A 31 -2.75 0.97 -10.13
N GLU A 32 -3.14 1.35 -11.34
CA GLU A 32 -3.57 2.68 -11.73
C GLU A 32 -4.89 3.02 -11.02
N LEU A 33 -5.85 2.10 -11.03
CA LEU A 33 -7.13 2.27 -10.33
C LEU A 33 -6.93 2.36 -8.82
N LEU A 34 -6.01 1.57 -8.25
CA LEU A 34 -5.68 1.66 -6.84
C LEU A 34 -5.03 3.01 -6.50
N ARG A 35 -4.17 3.55 -7.38
CA ARG A 35 -3.60 4.89 -7.23
C ARG A 35 -4.68 5.97 -7.27
N ASP A 36 -5.66 5.87 -8.17
CA ASP A 36 -6.75 6.85 -8.25
C ASP A 36 -7.58 6.89 -6.96
N VAL A 37 -7.89 5.71 -6.40
CA VAL A 37 -8.56 5.61 -5.10
C VAL A 37 -7.73 6.28 -4.00
N PHE A 38 -6.42 6.04 -3.97
CA PHE A 38 -5.56 6.62 -2.94
C PHE A 38 -5.43 8.14 -3.11
N SER A 39 -5.35 8.64 -4.34
CA SER A 39 -5.34 10.08 -4.65
C SER A 39 -6.63 10.78 -4.19
N TYR A 40 -7.78 10.16 -4.44
CA TYR A 40 -9.08 10.67 -3.97
C TYR A 40 -9.12 10.83 -2.43
N LEU A 41 -8.64 9.83 -1.70
CA LEU A 41 -8.54 9.90 -0.24
C LEU A 41 -7.57 11.02 0.18
N GLN A 42 -6.46 11.20 -0.54
CA GLN A 42 -5.49 12.26 -0.28
C GLN A 42 -6.09 13.67 -0.45
N GLU A 43 -6.89 13.89 -1.50
CA GLU A 43 -7.54 15.17 -1.80
C GLU A 43 -8.67 15.53 -0.82
N THR A 44 -9.40 14.51 -0.36
CA THR A 44 -10.47 14.67 0.63
C THR A 44 -9.95 15.26 1.94
N ASP A 45 -8.77 14.83 2.39
CA ASP A 45 -8.14 15.30 3.64
C ASP A 45 -7.45 16.66 3.48
N ARG A 46 -6.88 16.97 2.30
CA ARG A 46 -6.30 18.29 1.99
C ARG A 46 -7.29 19.44 2.14
N SER A 47 -8.57 19.16 1.93
CA SER A 47 -9.65 20.13 2.10
C SER A 47 -9.97 20.42 3.57
N GLN A 48 -9.52 19.57 4.51
CA GLN A 48 -10.00 19.61 5.90
C GLN A 48 -8.96 19.92 6.98
N ARG A 49 -7.63 19.70 6.85
CA ARG A 49 -6.60 20.22 7.83
C ARG A 49 -5.14 19.91 7.45
N GLN A 50 -4.21 20.59 8.15
CA GLN A 50 -2.73 20.42 8.11
C GLN A 50 -2.19 19.10 8.72
N VAL A 51 -3.03 18.08 8.90
CA VAL A 51 -2.66 16.83 9.59
C VAL A 51 -2.29 15.77 8.55
N PRO A 52 -1.28 14.90 8.80
CA PRO A 52 -0.99 13.82 7.88
C PRO A 52 -2.23 12.94 7.67
N ASN A 53 -2.53 12.63 6.41
CA ASN A 53 -3.76 11.92 6.05
C ASN A 53 -3.83 10.54 6.73
N ARG A 54 -4.77 10.41 7.67
CA ARG A 54 -4.90 9.24 8.54
C ARG A 54 -5.35 7.99 7.76
N GLU A 55 -6.13 8.19 6.71
CA GLU A 55 -6.61 7.10 5.86
C GLU A 55 -5.47 6.50 5.04
N ILE A 56 -4.61 7.35 4.45
CA ILE A 56 -3.39 6.92 3.76
C ILE A 56 -2.44 6.20 4.73
N GLN A 57 -2.30 6.67 5.98
CA GLN A 57 -1.52 5.97 6.99
C GLN A 57 -2.08 4.58 7.28
N ASN A 58 -3.39 4.44 7.43
CA ASN A 58 -4.03 3.15 7.66
C ASN A 58 -3.86 2.20 6.47
N LEU A 59 -3.95 2.70 5.24
CA LEU A 59 -3.77 1.90 4.03
C LEU A 59 -2.38 1.25 3.94
N ARG A 60 -1.33 1.92 4.43
CA ARG A 60 0.03 1.36 4.47
C ARG A 60 0.14 0.08 5.31
N LEU A 61 -0.77 -0.13 6.25
CA LEU A 61 -0.74 -1.28 7.16
C LEU A 61 -1.48 -2.51 6.61
N VAL A 62 -2.18 -2.38 5.48
CA VAL A 62 -3.02 -3.44 4.91
C VAL A 62 -2.18 -4.57 4.30
N CYS A 63 -1.22 -4.22 3.44
CA CYS A 63 -0.33 -5.18 2.79
C CYS A 63 0.87 -4.48 2.14
N ARG A 64 1.86 -5.26 1.71
CA ARG A 64 3.07 -4.73 1.04
C ARG A 64 2.77 -3.85 -0.17
N GLY A 65 1.86 -4.27 -1.06
CA GLY A 65 1.51 -3.47 -2.24
C GLY A 65 0.89 -2.12 -1.87
N PHE A 66 0.07 -2.08 -0.82
CA PHE A 66 -0.51 -0.83 -0.34
C PHE A 66 0.53 0.03 0.38
N TYR A 67 1.45 -0.58 1.12
CA TYR A 67 2.59 0.12 1.69
C TYR A 67 3.42 0.83 0.62
N ASP A 68 3.78 0.13 -0.46
CA ASP A 68 4.58 0.68 -1.54
C ASP A 68 3.85 1.85 -2.24
N MET A 69 2.53 1.73 -2.42
CA MET A 69 1.70 2.79 -3.03
C MET A 69 1.40 3.97 -2.12
N ALA A 70 1.16 3.78 -0.83
CA ALA A 70 0.77 4.88 0.07
C ALA A 70 1.98 5.60 0.69
N SER A 71 3.18 5.01 0.67
CA SER A 71 4.36 5.60 1.32
C SER A 71 4.79 6.93 0.71
N TYR A 72 4.75 7.09 -0.61
CA TYR A 72 5.11 8.36 -1.26
C TYR A 72 4.08 9.47 -1.02
N MET A 73 2.82 9.11 -0.76
CA MET A 73 1.73 10.06 -0.54
C MET A 73 1.79 10.76 0.82
N LEU A 74 2.55 10.21 1.77
CA LEU A 74 2.78 10.80 3.09
C LEU A 74 4.00 11.71 3.12
N LEU A 75 4.79 11.75 2.04
CA LEU A 75 5.92 12.67 1.98
C LEU A 75 5.40 14.10 1.89
N PRO A 76 5.92 15.03 2.72
CA PRO A 76 5.58 16.43 2.58
C PRO A 76 5.98 16.90 1.18
N ALA A 77 5.08 17.64 0.52
CA ALA A 77 5.38 18.24 -0.77
C ALA A 77 6.55 19.22 -0.60
N LEU A 78 7.71 18.88 -1.15
CA LEU A 78 8.87 19.77 -1.16
C LEU A 78 8.69 20.79 -2.29
N LYS A 79 8.39 22.04 -1.92
CA LYS A 79 8.42 23.15 -2.87
C LYS A 79 9.87 23.58 -3.07
N VAL A 80 10.51 23.07 -4.10
CA VAL A 80 11.85 23.49 -4.50
C VAL A 80 11.74 24.77 -5.32
N ASN A 81 12.38 25.84 -4.88
CA ASN A 81 12.48 27.08 -5.65
C ASN A 81 13.77 27.04 -6.47
N ILE A 82 13.65 26.91 -7.78
CA ILE A 82 14.79 26.92 -8.70
C ILE A 82 14.98 28.35 -9.19
N SER A 83 16.12 28.96 -8.85
CA SER A 83 16.48 30.29 -9.37
C SER A 83 17.00 30.21 -10.80
N SER A 84 16.94 31.32 -11.54
CA SER A 84 17.56 31.45 -12.87
C SER A 84 19.05 31.07 -12.84
N SER A 85 19.77 31.53 -11.81
CA SER A 85 21.17 31.18 -11.59
C SER A 85 21.41 29.69 -11.32
N SER A 86 20.42 28.95 -10.81
CA SER A 86 20.51 27.50 -10.64
C SER A 86 20.40 26.76 -11.98
N LEU A 87 19.62 27.30 -12.92
CA LEU A 87 19.49 26.76 -14.28
C LEU A 87 20.72 27.06 -15.14
N GLU A 88 21.31 28.25 -15.01
CA GLU A 88 22.55 28.62 -15.72
C GLU A 88 23.71 27.68 -15.36
N ARG A 89 23.88 27.37 -14.06
CA ARG A 89 24.88 26.40 -13.60
C ARG A 89 24.65 24.98 -14.11
N LEU A 90 23.41 24.60 -14.38
CA LEU A 90 23.09 23.30 -14.98
C LEU A 90 23.50 23.26 -16.46
N GLY A 91 23.30 24.37 -17.18
CA GLY A 91 23.77 24.56 -18.56
C GLY A 91 25.29 24.40 -18.68
N ASP A 92 26.03 25.01 -17.76
CA ASP A 92 27.51 24.93 -17.72
C ASP A 92 28.01 23.50 -17.47
N LEU A 93 27.30 22.71 -16.67
CA LEU A 93 27.60 21.30 -16.40
C LEU A 93 27.31 20.39 -17.60
N THR A 94 26.26 20.69 -18.37
CA THR A 94 25.96 19.93 -19.61
C THR A 94 26.91 20.26 -20.75
N ALA A 95 27.49 21.46 -20.77
CA ALA A 95 28.45 21.88 -21.79
C ALA A 95 29.87 21.30 -21.57
N THR A 96 30.19 20.81 -20.37
CA THR A 96 31.50 20.23 -20.03
C THR A 96 31.61 18.72 -20.29
N VAL A 97 30.56 18.08 -20.80
CA VAL A 97 30.60 16.67 -21.25
C VAL A 97 30.80 16.63 -22.76
N HIS A 98 31.96 17.08 -23.22
CA HIS A 98 32.46 16.86 -24.59
C HIS A 98 33.98 16.69 -24.58
#